data_AF-A0A9K3Q6R2-F1
#
_entry.id   AF-A0A9K3Q6R2-F1
#
_cell.length_a   1.000
_cell.length_b   1.000
_cell.length_c   1.000
_cell.angle_alpha   90.00
_cell.angle_beta   90.00
_cell.angle_gamma   90.00
#
_symmetry.space_group_name_H-M   'P 1'
#
loop_
_entity.id
_entity.type
_entity.pdbx_description
1 polymer ?
#
loop_
_entity_poly.entity_id
_entity_poly.type
_entity_poly.pdbx_seq_one_letter_code
_entity_poly.pdbx_strand_id
1 'polypeptide(L)'
;MKIDSPSRLIMTPTASKLLSNREYDIEFHGYLSNHAKHAIIALDRLQATEDRVQEYWDMYTSMTPYNLQLHPVNQDWDDVTPATLQQWKEWRGGKIHWQQQTMFVYNQLQGDYNGDYTTLLQDLVPDLLQTSSLGAALTHGIIHLGWGIDAQSPWMIAEGMAYLNFAAIGVDPKKIQLEQHTDSSPMESLVRVAQTYHADGLKETWVQKAKGKYKDAELFHPELFPAGFQWEVAKIFEEAHPVVTDMPMWLTTSPISELYESLYRTVTYLYLATRDDNGHGNFLLLHMITSLWALEHIMNVVDSYDPNKEAKDSLTRHGIAQWYSNMLCFIAASANGFPPVAVLQDIQLGQFDPTNVDPGNLDWSNVIDLAKKETEEHNIKLTYVMQELWHRYDNWHGFFEAANAFTTTPNIRPDTLPYSA
;
A
#
# COMPACT_ATOMS: atom_id res chain seq x y z
N MET A 1 10.50 -19.01 6.59
CA MET A 1 9.30 -19.87 6.62
C MET A 1 8.82 -19.92 5.18
N LYS A 2 8.75 -21.09 4.53
CA LYS A 2 8.16 -21.13 3.19
C LYS A 2 6.70 -20.81 3.35
N ILE A 3 6.21 -19.80 2.63
CA ILE A 3 4.80 -19.65 2.37
C ILE A 3 4.44 -20.92 1.59
N ASP A 4 4.01 -21.98 2.27
CA ASP A 4 3.28 -23.08 1.62
C ASP A 4 1.89 -22.54 1.31
N SER A 5 1.86 -21.54 0.42
CA SER A 5 0.64 -21.07 -0.23
C SER A 5 0.17 -22.24 -1.08
N PRO A 6 -1.11 -22.63 -1.00
CA PRO A 6 -1.68 -23.66 -1.86
C PRO A 6 -1.30 -23.28 -3.29
N SER A 7 -0.47 -24.13 -3.93
CA SER A 7 0.11 -23.97 -5.27
C SER A 7 -0.35 -22.70 -5.98
N ARG A 8 0.39 -21.58 -5.86
CA ARG A 8 0.02 -20.30 -6.50
C ARG A 8 -0.40 -20.59 -7.93
N LEU A 9 -1.70 -20.45 -8.20
CA LEU A 9 -2.25 -20.80 -9.50
C LEU A 9 -1.53 -19.95 -10.55
N ILE A 10 -1.16 -20.58 -11.66
CA ILE A 10 -0.66 -19.83 -12.80
C ILE A 10 -1.81 -18.92 -13.23
N MET A 11 -1.54 -17.62 -13.37
CA MET A 11 -2.51 -16.64 -13.86
C MET A 11 -3.16 -17.15 -15.16
N THR A 12 -4.45 -16.88 -15.36
CA THR A 12 -5.09 -17.22 -16.64
C THR A 12 -4.40 -16.53 -17.81
N PRO A 13 -4.42 -17.11 -19.02
CA PRO A 13 -3.84 -16.48 -20.22
C PRO A 13 -4.34 -15.04 -20.44
N THR A 14 -5.63 -14.80 -20.19
CA THR A 14 -6.24 -13.46 -20.28
C THR A 14 -5.63 -12.50 -19.28
N ALA A 15 -5.58 -12.88 -17.99
CA ALA A 15 -4.97 -12.03 -16.97
C ALA A 15 -3.48 -11.75 -17.29
N SER A 16 -2.68 -12.77 -17.61
CA SER A 16 -1.26 -12.59 -17.97
C SER A 16 -1.05 -11.62 -19.14
N LYS A 17 -1.92 -11.68 -20.17
CA LYS A 17 -1.88 -10.74 -21.30
C LYS A 17 -2.15 -9.31 -20.83
N LEU A 18 -3.19 -9.10 -20.02
CA LEU A 18 -3.59 -7.77 -19.54
C LEU A 18 -2.55 -7.15 -18.60
N LEU A 19 -1.93 -7.94 -17.71
CA LEU A 19 -0.86 -7.45 -16.83
C LEU A 19 0.39 -7.00 -17.60
N SER A 20 0.57 -7.50 -18.82
CA SER A 20 1.66 -7.14 -19.74
C SER A 20 1.33 -5.92 -20.63
N ASN A 21 0.11 -5.40 -20.58
CA ASN A 21 -0.29 -4.20 -21.34
C ASN A 21 0.49 -2.96 -20.86
N ARG A 22 0.90 -2.12 -21.82
CA ARG A 22 1.74 -0.93 -21.60
C ARG A 22 1.14 0.34 -22.21
N GLU A 23 -0.13 0.33 -22.57
CA GLU A 23 -0.76 1.41 -23.34
C GLU A 23 -1.08 2.64 -22.49
N TYR A 24 -1.20 2.47 -21.17
CA TYR A 24 -1.62 3.52 -20.24
C TYR A 24 -0.53 3.89 -19.23
N ASP A 25 -0.48 5.16 -18.85
CA ASP A 25 0.39 5.64 -17.79
C ASP A 25 0.00 5.06 -16.41
N ILE A 26 0.97 4.98 -15.51
CA ILE A 26 0.76 4.54 -14.12
C ILE A 26 -0.04 5.58 -13.31
N GLU A 27 0.01 6.84 -13.73
CA GLU A 27 -0.80 7.92 -13.19
C GLU A 27 -1.57 8.64 -14.31
N PHE A 28 -2.79 9.06 -14.01
CA PHE A 28 -3.63 9.88 -14.88
C PHE A 28 -4.06 11.13 -14.10
N HIS A 29 -4.34 12.21 -14.83
CA HIS A 29 -4.65 13.53 -14.24
C HIS A 29 -3.61 14.02 -13.19
N GLY A 30 -2.36 13.59 -13.30
CA GLY A 30 -1.20 14.08 -12.52
C GLY A 30 -0.97 13.44 -11.15
N TYR A 31 -1.94 12.70 -10.60
CA TYR A 31 -1.82 12.11 -9.25
C TYR A 31 -2.70 10.89 -8.96
N LEU A 32 -3.67 10.58 -9.83
CA LEU A 32 -4.51 9.40 -9.66
C LEU A 32 -3.77 8.20 -10.22
N SER A 33 -3.63 7.15 -9.42
CA SER A 33 -2.90 5.95 -9.81
C SER A 33 -3.80 5.00 -10.60
N ASN A 34 -3.24 4.39 -11.64
CA ASN A 34 -3.93 3.36 -12.43
C ASN A 34 -3.93 2.02 -11.67
N HIS A 35 -5.12 1.58 -11.26
CA HIS A 35 -5.31 0.37 -10.47
C HIS A 35 -5.72 -0.86 -11.27
N ALA A 36 -5.96 -0.73 -12.58
CA ALA A 36 -6.60 -1.79 -13.37
C ALA A 36 -5.95 -3.15 -13.13
N LYS A 37 -4.61 -3.21 -13.18
CA LYS A 37 -3.83 -4.43 -13.04
C LYS A 37 -3.98 -5.09 -11.67
N HIS A 38 -4.17 -4.33 -10.59
CA HIS A 38 -4.39 -4.90 -9.26
C HIS A 38 -5.73 -5.64 -9.19
N ALA A 39 -6.79 -5.04 -9.76
CA ALA A 39 -8.10 -5.67 -9.85
C ALA A 39 -8.07 -6.93 -10.73
N ILE A 40 -7.34 -6.92 -11.85
CA ILE A 40 -7.15 -8.12 -12.69
C ILE A 40 -6.56 -9.28 -11.88
N ILE A 41 -5.51 -9.01 -11.08
CA ILE A 41 -4.91 -10.03 -10.20
C ILE A 41 -5.93 -10.54 -9.20
N ALA A 42 -6.63 -9.64 -8.49
CA ALA A 42 -7.60 -10.04 -7.48
C ALA A 42 -8.76 -10.85 -8.08
N LEU A 43 -9.30 -10.44 -9.23
CA LEU A 43 -10.36 -11.17 -9.93
C LEU A 43 -9.91 -12.58 -10.34
N ASP A 44 -8.72 -12.71 -10.91
CA ASP A 44 -8.15 -14.01 -11.30
C ASP A 44 -7.95 -14.91 -10.08
N ARG A 45 -7.40 -14.38 -8.99
CA ARG A 45 -7.17 -15.09 -7.71
C ARG A 45 -8.48 -15.51 -7.04
N LEU A 46 -9.52 -14.68 -7.13
CA LEU A 46 -10.87 -15.02 -6.70
C LEU A 46 -11.59 -15.98 -7.67
N GLN A 47 -10.92 -16.44 -8.74
CA GLN A 47 -11.46 -17.36 -9.74
C GLN A 47 -12.67 -16.75 -10.48
N ALA A 48 -12.58 -15.48 -10.87
CA ALA A 48 -13.47 -14.91 -11.88
C ALA A 48 -13.21 -15.59 -13.23
N THR A 49 -14.24 -15.67 -14.08
CA THR A 49 -14.09 -16.16 -15.46
C THR A 49 -13.22 -15.21 -16.29
N GLU A 50 -12.49 -15.70 -17.29
CA GLU A 50 -11.70 -14.85 -18.19
C GLU A 50 -12.52 -13.73 -18.85
N ASP A 51 -13.77 -14.02 -19.23
CA ASP A 51 -14.70 -13.02 -19.78
C ASP A 51 -14.93 -11.85 -18.82
N ARG A 52 -15.10 -12.14 -17.52
CA ARG A 52 -15.30 -11.13 -16.49
C ARG A 52 -14.03 -10.30 -16.25
N VAL A 53 -12.86 -10.94 -16.30
CA VAL A 53 -11.56 -10.26 -16.19
C VAL A 53 -11.37 -9.29 -17.36
N GLN A 54 -11.68 -9.72 -18.59
CA GLN A 54 -11.63 -8.88 -19.78
C GLN A 54 -12.66 -7.74 -19.72
N GLU A 55 -13.90 -8.03 -19.33
CA GLU A 55 -14.96 -7.03 -19.17
C GLU A 55 -14.54 -5.92 -18.19
N TYR A 56 -13.95 -6.29 -17.04
CA TYR A 56 -13.45 -5.32 -16.07
C TYR A 56 -12.40 -4.40 -16.71
N TRP A 57 -11.44 -4.97 -17.44
CA TRP A 57 -10.40 -4.21 -18.13
C TRP A 57 -11.00 -3.23 -19.14
N ASP A 58 -11.91 -3.69 -20.00
CA ASP A 58 -12.52 -2.88 -21.05
C ASP A 58 -13.32 -1.70 -20.45
N MET A 59 -14.07 -1.97 -19.38
CA MET A 59 -14.81 -0.95 -18.64
C MET A 59 -13.88 0.07 -18.00
N TYR A 60 -12.91 -0.38 -17.20
CA TYR A 60 -12.02 0.50 -16.43
C TYR A 60 -11.14 1.38 -17.34
N THR A 61 -10.63 0.80 -18.43
CA THR A 61 -9.80 1.54 -19.40
C THR A 61 -10.61 2.52 -20.25
N SER A 62 -11.91 2.26 -20.44
CA SER A 62 -12.83 3.20 -21.08
C SER A 62 -13.25 4.34 -20.15
N MET A 63 -13.55 4.04 -18.88
CA MET A 63 -13.94 5.00 -17.86
C MET A 63 -13.66 4.42 -16.47
N THR A 64 -12.80 5.09 -15.71
CA THR A 64 -12.49 4.69 -14.33
C THR A 64 -13.67 4.97 -13.39
N PRO A 65 -13.71 4.39 -12.17
CA PRO A 65 -14.72 4.73 -11.14
C PRO A 65 -14.77 6.22 -10.77
N TYR A 66 -13.71 6.97 -11.07
CA TYR A 66 -13.65 8.42 -10.91
C TYR A 66 -14.38 9.21 -12.01
N ASN A 67 -14.96 8.52 -13.01
CA ASN A 67 -15.49 9.12 -14.25
C ASN A 67 -14.43 9.88 -15.06
N LEU A 68 -13.20 9.37 -15.07
CA LEU A 68 -12.08 9.88 -15.84
C LEU A 68 -11.49 8.78 -16.72
N GLN A 69 -10.94 9.18 -17.87
CA GLN A 69 -10.23 8.26 -18.76
C GLN A 69 -8.78 8.09 -18.31
N LEU A 70 -8.24 6.90 -18.55
CA LEU A 70 -6.80 6.70 -18.41
C LEU A 70 -6.04 7.50 -19.48
N HIS A 71 -4.88 8.02 -19.09
CA HIS A 71 -3.99 8.66 -20.04
C HIS A 71 -3.20 7.59 -20.79
N PRO A 72 -3.17 7.62 -22.14
CA PRO A 72 -2.25 6.77 -22.88
C PRO A 72 -0.81 7.22 -22.63
N VAL A 73 0.14 6.30 -22.77
CA VAL A 73 1.56 6.65 -22.73
C VAL A 73 1.92 7.65 -23.84
N ASN A 74 2.83 8.59 -23.52
CA ASN A 74 3.13 9.72 -24.41
C ASN A 74 4.04 9.37 -25.61
N GLN A 75 4.76 8.25 -25.54
CA GLN A 75 5.68 7.76 -26.56
C GLN A 75 5.64 6.24 -26.58
N ASP A 76 5.93 5.65 -27.74
CA ASP A 76 6.11 4.20 -27.88
C ASP A 76 7.30 3.75 -27.02
N TRP A 77 7.15 2.62 -26.34
CA TRP A 77 8.16 2.04 -25.45
C TRP A 77 9.44 1.65 -26.19
N ASP A 78 9.32 1.30 -27.48
CA ASP A 78 10.48 0.94 -28.32
C ASP A 78 11.36 2.15 -28.65
N ASP A 79 10.81 3.37 -28.57
CA ASP A 79 11.54 4.63 -28.82
C ASP A 79 12.15 5.24 -27.54
N VAL A 80 11.84 4.67 -26.37
CA VAL A 80 12.29 5.21 -25.08
C VAL A 80 13.76 4.89 -24.85
N THR A 81 14.57 5.93 -24.67
CA THR A 81 15.94 5.77 -24.16
C THR A 81 15.88 5.55 -22.63
N PRO A 82 16.33 4.39 -22.11
CA PRO A 82 16.29 4.10 -20.68
C PRO A 82 17.15 5.08 -19.87
N ALA A 83 16.75 5.36 -18.63
CA ALA A 83 17.60 6.09 -17.71
C ALA A 83 18.90 5.31 -17.41
N THR A 84 19.98 6.01 -17.11
CA THR A 84 21.13 5.41 -16.42
C THR A 84 20.81 5.22 -14.93
N LEU A 85 21.56 4.35 -14.22
CA LEU A 85 21.41 4.22 -12.76
C LEU A 85 21.59 5.56 -12.03
N GLN A 86 22.55 6.38 -12.48
CA GLN A 86 22.78 7.70 -11.90
C GLN A 86 21.55 8.61 -12.08
N GLN A 87 21.04 8.72 -13.31
CA GLN A 87 19.83 9.50 -13.60
C GLN A 87 18.62 8.99 -12.82
N TRP A 88 18.44 7.67 -12.75
CA TRP A 88 17.36 7.06 -11.99
C TRP A 88 17.40 7.51 -10.51
N LYS A 89 18.58 7.50 -9.88
CA LYS A 89 18.74 8.00 -8.51
C LYS A 89 18.53 9.52 -8.40
N GLU A 90 19.02 10.30 -9.36
CA GLU A 90 18.91 11.77 -9.36
C GLU A 90 17.46 12.27 -9.57
N TRP A 91 16.63 11.52 -10.29
CA TRP A 91 15.23 11.87 -10.57
C TRP A 91 14.24 11.43 -9.48
N ARG A 92 14.73 10.83 -8.39
CA ARG A 92 13.91 10.29 -7.31
C ARG A 92 12.99 11.35 -6.71
N GLY A 93 11.72 11.01 -6.56
CA GLY A 93 10.69 11.85 -5.95
C GLY A 93 10.26 13.06 -6.79
N GLY A 94 10.87 13.31 -7.94
CA GLY A 94 10.55 14.45 -8.79
C GLY A 94 9.34 14.25 -9.71
N LYS A 95 8.76 13.05 -9.76
CA LYS A 95 7.69 12.64 -10.69
C LYS A 95 7.97 13.03 -12.16
N ILE A 96 9.21 12.87 -12.60
CA ILE A 96 9.68 13.15 -13.97
C ILE A 96 10.16 11.88 -14.68
N HIS A 97 10.15 11.87 -16.00
CA HIS A 97 10.78 10.82 -16.83
C HIS A 97 10.27 9.39 -16.54
N TRP A 98 8.97 9.22 -16.28
CA TRP A 98 8.32 7.96 -15.93
C TRP A 98 8.75 6.79 -16.83
N GLN A 99 8.61 6.94 -18.15
CA GLN A 99 8.90 5.86 -19.09
C GLN A 99 10.39 5.50 -19.12
N GLN A 100 11.29 6.48 -19.04
CA GLN A 100 12.73 6.23 -18.98
C GLN A 100 13.13 5.47 -17.71
N GLN A 101 12.53 5.81 -16.57
CA GLN A 101 12.76 5.10 -15.30
C GLN A 101 12.23 3.66 -15.34
N THR A 102 11.05 3.45 -15.94
CA THR A 102 10.46 2.11 -16.11
C THR A 102 11.30 1.24 -17.03
N MET A 103 11.75 1.79 -18.17
CA MET A 103 12.60 1.06 -19.11
C MET A 103 13.98 0.76 -18.54
N PHE A 104 14.53 1.61 -17.66
CA PHE A 104 15.74 1.27 -16.94
C PHE A 104 15.57 -0.04 -16.15
N VAL A 105 14.54 -0.13 -15.31
CA VAL A 105 14.31 -1.35 -14.50
C VAL A 105 13.98 -2.55 -15.39
N TYR A 106 13.13 -2.38 -16.40
CA TYR A 106 12.74 -3.48 -17.29
C TYR A 106 13.94 -4.03 -18.07
N ASN A 107 14.82 -3.17 -18.57
CA ASN A 107 16.01 -3.60 -19.30
C ASN A 107 17.06 -4.25 -18.39
N GLN A 108 17.23 -3.76 -17.17
CA GLN A 108 18.03 -4.45 -16.16
C GLN A 108 17.47 -5.85 -15.90
N LEU A 109 16.17 -5.95 -15.64
CA LEU A 109 15.50 -7.22 -15.38
C LEU A 109 15.72 -8.22 -16.51
N GLN A 110 15.46 -7.83 -17.76
CA GLN A 110 15.55 -8.74 -18.90
C GLN A 110 16.99 -9.03 -19.34
N GLY A 111 17.89 -8.05 -19.24
CA GLY A 111 19.28 -8.16 -19.66
C GLY A 111 20.18 -8.67 -18.55
N ASP A 112 20.56 -7.78 -17.63
CA ASP A 112 21.60 -8.02 -16.63
C ASP A 112 21.22 -9.13 -15.65
N TYR A 113 19.92 -9.27 -15.35
CA TYR A 113 19.40 -10.28 -14.42
C TYR A 113 18.72 -11.47 -15.11
N ASN A 114 18.67 -11.52 -16.45
CA ASN A 114 18.06 -12.63 -17.23
C ASN A 114 16.64 -13.04 -16.77
N GLY A 115 15.81 -12.06 -16.39
CA GLY A 115 14.45 -12.26 -15.89
C GLY A 115 14.36 -12.60 -14.40
N ASP A 116 15.47 -12.72 -13.68
CA ASP A 116 15.48 -12.95 -12.24
C ASP A 116 15.19 -11.67 -11.46
N TYR A 117 13.91 -11.45 -11.17
CA TYR A 117 13.48 -10.32 -10.36
C TYR A 117 13.95 -10.41 -8.90
N THR A 118 14.33 -11.60 -8.40
CA THR A 118 14.75 -11.75 -7.01
C THR A 118 16.07 -11.03 -6.78
N THR A 119 17.07 -11.32 -7.63
CA THR A 119 18.39 -10.67 -7.55
C THR A 119 18.28 -9.17 -7.85
N LEU A 120 17.45 -8.76 -8.82
CA LEU A 120 17.23 -7.33 -9.10
C LEU A 120 16.67 -6.58 -7.88
N LEU A 121 15.69 -7.16 -7.18
CA LEU A 121 15.10 -6.53 -6.00
C LEU A 121 16.10 -6.46 -4.84
N GLN A 122 16.93 -7.48 -4.67
CA GLN A 122 17.98 -7.49 -3.65
C GLN A 122 19.01 -6.38 -3.86
N ASP A 123 19.31 -6.04 -5.12
CA ASP A 123 20.27 -5.00 -5.44
C ASP A 123 19.68 -3.58 -5.32
N LEU A 124 18.40 -3.40 -5.68
CA LEU A 124 17.81 -2.06 -5.80
C LEU A 124 16.91 -1.64 -4.63
N VAL A 125 16.21 -2.58 -3.98
CA VAL A 125 15.27 -2.25 -2.88
C VAL A 125 15.97 -1.66 -1.65
N PRO A 126 17.17 -2.12 -1.21
CA PRO A 126 17.83 -1.52 -0.06
C PRO A 126 18.10 -0.02 -0.21
N ASP A 127 18.46 0.45 -1.41
CA ASP A 127 18.66 1.88 -1.71
C ASP A 127 17.33 2.66 -1.65
N LEU A 128 16.25 2.07 -2.14
CA LEU A 128 14.91 2.67 -2.04
C LEU A 128 14.44 2.76 -0.59
N LEU A 129 14.69 1.73 0.24
CA LEU A 129 14.34 1.73 1.66
C LEU A 129 15.21 2.67 2.51
N GLN A 130 16.40 3.05 2.05
CA GLN A 130 17.17 4.12 2.69
C GLN A 130 16.60 5.51 2.42
N THR A 131 15.59 5.61 1.56
CA THR A 131 14.85 6.84 1.31
C THR A 131 13.42 6.72 1.78
N SER A 132 12.73 7.85 1.81
CA SER A 132 11.34 7.95 2.21
C SER A 132 10.34 7.32 1.22
N SER A 133 10.72 6.38 0.35
CA SER A 133 9.93 6.02 -0.83
C SER A 133 8.60 5.30 -0.54
N LEU A 134 8.41 4.78 0.67
CA LEU A 134 7.28 3.92 1.03
C LEU A 134 5.94 4.64 1.25
N GLY A 135 5.94 5.95 1.52
CA GLY A 135 4.72 6.73 1.71
C GLY A 135 4.12 7.26 0.40
N ALA A 136 4.84 7.05 -0.71
CA ALA A 136 4.62 7.71 -1.98
C ALA A 136 3.27 7.40 -2.57
N ALA A 137 2.60 8.43 -3.10
CA ALA A 137 1.31 8.33 -3.76
C ALA A 137 0.37 7.39 -3.01
N LEU A 138 0.03 7.64 -1.73
CA LEU A 138 -0.77 6.72 -0.89
C LEU A 138 -0.33 5.24 -0.96
N THR A 139 0.97 4.97 -0.92
CA THR A 139 1.59 3.63 -0.98
C THR A 139 1.44 2.86 -2.30
N HIS A 140 0.97 3.50 -3.38
CA HIS A 140 0.70 2.81 -4.65
C HIS A 140 1.94 2.17 -5.28
N GLY A 141 3.13 2.76 -5.11
CA GLY A 141 4.38 2.14 -5.56
C GLY A 141 4.64 0.77 -4.91
N ILE A 142 4.42 0.67 -3.59
CA ILE A 142 4.54 -0.59 -2.84
C ILE A 142 3.49 -1.58 -3.33
N ILE A 143 2.22 -1.14 -3.36
CA ILE A 143 1.09 -1.98 -3.79
C ILE A 143 1.40 -2.54 -5.18
N HIS A 144 1.76 -1.70 -6.13
CA HIS A 144 2.02 -2.13 -7.50
C HIS A 144 3.17 -3.14 -7.59
N LEU A 145 4.28 -2.91 -6.89
CA LEU A 145 5.40 -3.83 -6.89
C LEU A 145 5.05 -5.18 -6.24
N GLY A 146 4.48 -5.18 -5.04
CA GLY A 146 4.16 -6.42 -4.33
C GLY A 146 3.11 -7.27 -5.07
N TRP A 147 2.15 -6.63 -5.73
CA TRP A 147 1.18 -7.31 -6.59
C TRP A 147 1.82 -7.84 -7.87
N GLY A 148 2.76 -7.11 -8.46
CA GLY A 148 3.58 -7.60 -9.58
C GLY A 148 4.38 -8.86 -9.21
N ILE A 149 4.92 -8.92 -7.99
CA ILE A 149 5.58 -10.11 -7.43
C ILE A 149 4.58 -11.26 -7.22
N ASP A 150 3.40 -10.97 -6.65
CA ASP A 150 2.37 -11.99 -6.40
C ASP A 150 1.87 -12.64 -7.71
N ALA A 151 1.71 -11.85 -8.76
CA ALA A 151 1.32 -12.31 -10.09
C ALA A 151 2.50 -12.77 -10.97
N GLN A 152 3.75 -12.62 -10.49
CA GLN A 152 4.97 -12.88 -11.25
C GLN A 152 5.00 -12.17 -12.62
N SER A 153 4.55 -10.91 -12.67
CA SER A 153 4.51 -10.10 -13.88
C SER A 153 5.79 -9.28 -14.03
N PRO A 154 6.69 -9.58 -15.00
CA PRO A 154 7.95 -8.84 -15.15
C PRO A 154 7.74 -7.36 -15.43
N TRP A 155 6.69 -7.02 -16.18
CA TRP A 155 6.38 -5.64 -16.51
C TRP A 155 5.88 -4.86 -15.29
N MET A 156 4.95 -5.42 -14.50
CA MET A 156 4.50 -4.75 -13.27
C MET A 156 5.60 -4.63 -12.22
N ILE A 157 6.52 -5.59 -12.15
CA ILE A 157 7.68 -5.48 -11.27
C ILE A 157 8.54 -4.28 -11.69
N ALA A 158 8.77 -4.08 -12.98
CA ALA A 158 9.48 -2.91 -13.49
C ALA A 158 8.73 -1.60 -13.22
N GLU A 159 7.42 -1.55 -13.48
CA GLU A 159 6.56 -0.41 -13.15
C GLU A 159 6.60 -0.09 -11.66
N GLY A 160 6.41 -1.08 -10.78
CA GLY A 160 6.37 -0.88 -9.33
C GLY A 160 7.69 -0.36 -8.77
N MET A 161 8.82 -0.91 -9.22
CA MET A 161 10.16 -0.43 -8.84
C MET A 161 10.42 0.99 -9.33
N ALA A 162 10.07 1.30 -10.58
CA ALA A 162 10.17 2.65 -11.10
C ALA A 162 9.24 3.61 -10.34
N TYR A 163 8.06 3.15 -9.92
CA TYR A 163 7.08 4.00 -9.24
C TYR A 163 7.53 4.39 -7.83
N LEU A 164 8.12 3.44 -7.09
CA LEU A 164 8.74 3.72 -5.79
C LEU A 164 9.80 4.82 -5.90
N ASN A 165 10.58 4.86 -6.98
CA ASN A 165 11.56 5.91 -7.21
C ASN A 165 10.93 7.22 -7.72
N PHE A 166 10.05 7.12 -8.71
CA PHE A 166 9.37 8.24 -9.37
C PHE A 166 8.60 9.13 -8.39
N ALA A 167 7.84 8.50 -7.48
CA ALA A 167 6.97 9.21 -6.53
C ALA A 167 7.56 9.30 -5.11
N ALA A 168 8.83 8.91 -4.90
CA ALA A 168 9.45 8.75 -3.59
C ALA A 168 9.17 9.91 -2.61
N ILE A 169 8.33 9.65 -1.60
CA ILE A 169 8.01 10.56 -0.51
C ILE A 169 7.43 9.79 0.68
N GLY A 170 7.70 10.22 1.91
CA GLY A 170 7.36 9.49 3.13
C GLY A 170 8.13 10.03 4.34
N VAL A 171 7.97 9.41 5.50
CA VAL A 171 8.77 9.74 6.68
C VAL A 171 10.25 9.45 6.39
N ASP A 172 11.11 10.44 6.63
CA ASP A 172 12.57 10.27 6.54
C ASP A 172 13.03 9.15 7.49
N PRO A 173 13.63 8.06 6.97
CA PRO A 173 14.10 6.96 7.80
C PRO A 173 15.09 7.38 8.89
N LYS A 174 15.80 8.52 8.72
CA LYS A 174 16.71 9.07 9.74
C LYS A 174 15.99 9.66 10.95
N LYS A 175 14.70 9.98 10.84
CA LYS A 175 13.88 10.46 11.96
C LYS A 175 13.32 9.30 12.79
N ILE A 176 13.29 8.09 12.24
CA ILE A 176 12.76 6.90 12.93
C ILE A 176 13.76 6.45 13.99
N GLN A 177 13.29 6.37 15.23
CA GLN A 177 14.09 5.94 16.39
C GLN A 177 13.48 4.64 16.94
N LEU A 178 14.27 3.57 16.98
CA LEU A 178 13.81 2.27 17.47
C LEU A 178 13.82 2.20 19.00
N GLU A 179 12.97 1.34 19.56
CA GLU A 179 12.96 0.95 20.98
C GLU A 179 12.73 2.11 21.96
N GLN A 180 11.95 3.12 21.55
CA GLN A 180 11.63 4.28 22.39
C GLN A 180 10.45 4.04 23.34
N HIS A 181 9.65 2.99 23.09
CA HIS A 181 8.48 2.66 23.89
C HIS A 181 8.42 1.17 24.21
N THR A 182 7.93 0.85 25.41
CA THR A 182 7.87 -0.52 25.92
C THR A 182 6.60 -1.29 25.51
N ASP A 183 5.83 -0.76 24.55
CA ASP A 183 4.62 -1.41 24.05
C ASP A 183 4.97 -2.81 23.54
N SER A 184 4.11 -3.78 23.86
CA SER A 184 4.33 -5.19 23.55
C SER A 184 3.65 -5.65 22.25
N SER A 185 2.75 -4.82 21.69
CA SER A 185 2.07 -5.12 20.42
C SER A 185 1.77 -3.86 19.61
N PRO A 186 1.54 -3.97 18.29
CA PRO A 186 1.13 -2.83 17.47
C PRO A 186 -0.16 -2.18 17.94
N MET A 187 -1.10 -2.96 18.49
CA MET A 187 -2.35 -2.44 19.03
C MET A 187 -2.14 -1.60 20.31
N GLU A 188 -1.25 -2.03 21.21
CA GLU A 188 -0.86 -1.21 22.38
C GLU A 188 -0.21 0.10 21.95
N SER A 189 0.68 0.06 20.95
CA SER A 189 1.27 1.26 20.39
C SER A 189 0.24 2.18 19.76
N LEU A 190 -0.74 1.64 19.04
CA LEU A 190 -1.81 2.43 18.47
C LEU A 190 -2.66 3.12 19.55
N VAL A 191 -3.01 2.40 20.62
CA VAL A 191 -3.73 2.97 21.77
C VAL A 191 -2.91 4.10 22.42
N ARG A 192 -1.61 3.89 22.64
CA ARG A 192 -0.72 4.95 23.16
C ARG A 192 -0.67 6.16 22.23
N VAL A 193 -0.46 5.94 20.93
CA VAL A 193 -0.38 7.02 19.94
C VAL A 193 -1.69 7.80 19.90
N ALA A 194 -2.84 7.13 19.87
CA ALA A 194 -4.16 7.78 19.91
C ALA A 194 -4.34 8.58 21.20
N GLN A 195 -3.96 8.02 22.35
CA GLN A 195 -4.03 8.72 23.63
C GLN A 195 -3.17 9.99 23.64
N THR A 196 -1.90 9.90 23.24
CA THR A 196 -0.99 11.05 23.15
C THR A 196 -1.51 12.09 22.14
N TYR A 197 -1.96 11.65 20.97
CA TYR A 197 -2.50 12.54 19.93
C TYR A 197 -3.65 13.42 20.46
N HIS A 198 -4.58 12.81 21.19
CA HIS A 198 -5.73 13.52 21.76
C HIS A 198 -5.36 14.35 23.00
N ALA A 199 -4.56 13.79 23.92
CA ALA A 199 -4.19 14.47 25.16
C ALA A 199 -3.36 15.74 24.93
N ASP A 200 -2.45 15.70 23.95
CA ASP A 200 -1.53 16.81 23.65
C ASP A 200 -2.10 17.75 22.57
N GLY A 201 -3.31 17.49 22.05
CA GLY A 201 -3.92 18.27 20.99
C GLY A 201 -3.06 18.31 19.72
N LEU A 202 -2.50 17.16 19.32
CA LEU A 202 -1.54 17.09 18.21
C LEU A 202 -2.16 17.41 16.86
N LYS A 203 -3.49 17.32 16.72
CA LYS A 203 -4.18 17.82 15.53
C LYS A 203 -3.87 19.30 15.29
N GLU A 204 -4.01 20.14 16.31
CA GLU A 204 -3.77 21.57 16.19
C GLU A 204 -2.29 21.91 16.32
N THR A 205 -1.59 21.27 17.26
CA THR A 205 -0.22 21.65 17.62
C THR A 205 0.84 21.12 16.67
N TRP A 206 0.55 20.04 15.95
CA TRP A 206 1.41 19.43 14.94
C TRP A 206 0.78 19.45 13.54
N VAL A 207 -0.35 18.75 13.33
CA VAL A 207 -0.89 18.51 11.98
C VAL A 207 -1.26 19.82 11.28
N GLN A 208 -2.07 20.68 11.91
CA GLN A 208 -2.47 21.96 11.30
C GLN A 208 -1.29 22.93 11.13
N LYS A 209 -0.29 22.88 12.02
CA LYS A 209 0.92 23.70 11.86
C LYS A 209 1.75 23.25 10.66
N ALA A 210 1.94 21.94 10.49
CA ALA A 210 2.64 21.38 9.35
C ALA A 210 1.93 21.73 8.04
N LYS A 211 0.60 21.54 7.97
CA LYS A 211 -0.21 21.94 6.81
C LYS A 211 -0.11 23.44 6.50
N GLY A 212 -0.07 24.28 7.54
CA GLY A 212 0.04 25.74 7.43
C GLY A 212 1.43 26.28 7.12
N LYS A 213 2.51 25.50 7.32
CA LYS A 213 3.91 25.88 7.05
C LYS A 213 4.20 25.96 5.55
N TYR A 214 3.67 25.02 4.77
CA TYR A 214 3.90 24.91 3.32
C TYR A 214 2.68 25.43 2.55
N LYS A 215 2.67 26.75 2.32
CA LYS A 215 1.58 27.43 1.57
C LYS A 215 1.88 27.62 0.09
N ASP A 216 3.14 27.57 -0.29
CA ASP A 216 3.61 27.79 -1.66
C ASP A 216 4.04 26.46 -2.29
N ALA A 217 3.37 26.07 -3.36
CA ALA A 217 3.67 24.86 -4.12
C ALA A 217 5.05 24.92 -4.78
N GLU A 218 5.55 26.11 -5.13
CA GLU A 218 6.86 26.25 -5.80
C GLU A 218 8.03 25.83 -4.90
N LEU A 219 7.82 25.76 -3.58
CA LEU A 219 8.87 25.52 -2.59
C LEU A 219 8.90 24.10 -2.02
N PHE A 220 7.86 23.30 -2.22
CA PHE A 220 7.76 21.95 -1.66
C PHE A 220 6.88 21.11 -2.61
N HIS A 221 7.39 19.99 -3.14
CA HIS A 221 6.72 19.07 -4.08
C HIS A 221 5.62 19.70 -4.98
N PRO A 222 5.95 20.63 -5.90
CA PRO A 222 4.99 21.31 -6.77
C PRO A 222 4.07 20.36 -7.55
N GLU A 223 4.58 19.19 -7.91
CA GLU A 223 3.87 18.12 -8.60
C GLU A 223 2.74 17.49 -7.78
N LEU A 224 2.78 17.60 -6.45
CA LEU A 224 1.72 17.09 -5.57
C LEU A 224 0.63 18.11 -5.29
N PHE A 225 0.83 19.40 -5.56
CA PHE A 225 -0.18 20.43 -5.32
C PHE A 225 -1.60 20.09 -5.84
N PRO A 226 -1.79 19.54 -7.07
CA PRO A 226 -3.12 19.13 -7.53
C PRO A 226 -3.67 17.87 -6.83
N ALA A 227 -2.84 17.12 -6.10
CA ALA A 227 -3.16 15.82 -5.51
C ALA A 227 -3.90 15.88 -4.16
N GLY A 228 -4.33 17.07 -3.73
CA GLY A 228 -5.20 17.27 -2.56
C GLY A 228 -4.67 16.61 -1.29
N PHE A 229 -5.27 15.48 -0.89
CA PHE A 229 -4.88 14.76 0.32
C PHE A 229 -3.41 14.28 0.29
N GLN A 230 -2.88 13.82 -0.85
CA GLN A 230 -1.48 13.38 -0.94
C GLN A 230 -0.50 14.51 -0.61
N TRP A 231 -0.82 15.74 -1.05
CA TRP A 231 -0.07 16.94 -0.72
C TRP A 231 -0.13 17.30 0.76
N GLU A 232 -1.30 17.16 1.36
CA GLU A 232 -1.44 17.40 2.80
C GLU A 232 -0.64 16.39 3.63
N VAL A 233 -0.61 15.12 3.22
CA VAL A 233 0.21 14.10 3.89
C VAL A 233 1.70 14.35 3.69
N ALA A 234 2.14 14.76 2.50
CA ALA A 234 3.54 15.11 2.21
C ALA A 234 4.11 16.09 3.25
N LYS A 235 3.32 17.09 3.64
CA LYS A 235 3.68 18.07 4.68
C LYS A 235 3.82 17.43 6.06
N ILE A 236 2.98 16.45 6.37
CA ILE A 236 3.03 15.71 7.64
C ILE A 236 4.26 14.79 7.68
N PHE A 237 4.62 14.17 6.56
CA PHE A 237 5.86 13.40 6.45
C PHE A 237 7.10 14.26 6.69
N GLU A 238 7.15 15.44 6.06
CA GLU A 238 8.26 16.38 6.24
C GLU A 238 8.37 16.86 7.70
N GLU A 239 7.24 17.11 8.35
CA GLU A 239 7.20 17.54 9.75
C GLU A 239 6.89 16.39 10.72
N ALA A 240 7.27 15.15 10.40
CA ALA A 240 6.92 13.98 11.21
C ALA A 240 7.25 14.18 12.70
N HIS A 241 6.24 13.98 13.56
CA HIS A 241 6.35 14.20 15.01
C HIS A 241 6.88 12.94 15.72
N PRO A 242 7.61 13.08 16.85
CA PRO A 242 8.09 11.93 17.64
C PRO A 242 7.02 10.86 17.92
N VAL A 243 5.77 11.25 18.14
CA VAL A 243 4.64 10.31 18.33
C VAL A 243 4.50 9.26 17.22
N VAL A 244 4.95 9.55 16.00
CA VAL A 244 4.90 8.62 14.85
C VAL A 244 6.27 8.12 14.40
N THR A 245 7.37 8.63 14.95
CA THR A 245 8.74 8.21 14.59
C THR A 245 9.46 7.45 15.69
N ASP A 246 9.01 7.59 16.93
CA ASP A 246 9.51 6.86 18.10
C ASP A 246 8.83 5.49 18.13
N MET A 247 9.59 4.48 17.69
CA MET A 247 9.09 3.13 17.46
C MET A 247 9.16 2.27 18.73
N PRO A 248 8.18 1.36 18.89
CA PRO A 248 8.08 0.46 20.04
C PRO A 248 9.02 -0.75 19.98
N MET A 249 9.28 -1.39 21.12
CA MET A 249 10.15 -2.58 21.24
C MET A 249 9.64 -3.81 20.49
N TRP A 250 8.32 -3.98 20.29
CA TRP A 250 7.81 -5.15 19.58
C TRP A 250 8.36 -5.25 18.15
N LEU A 251 8.75 -4.12 17.55
CA LEU A 251 9.31 -4.06 16.21
C LEU A 251 10.68 -4.74 16.10
N THR A 252 11.46 -4.78 17.19
CA THR A 252 12.79 -5.42 17.22
C THR A 252 12.78 -6.77 17.91
N THR A 253 11.86 -6.99 18.84
CA THR A 253 11.83 -8.20 19.68
C THR A 253 10.94 -9.32 19.15
N SER A 254 9.87 -9.00 18.40
CA SER A 254 8.93 -10.02 17.91
C SER A 254 9.51 -10.80 16.72
N PRO A 255 9.22 -12.11 16.58
CA PRO A 255 9.47 -12.85 15.35
C PRO A 255 8.76 -12.20 14.15
N ILE A 256 9.41 -12.16 12.97
CA ILE A 256 8.87 -11.50 11.76
C ILE A 256 7.49 -12.05 11.36
N SER A 257 7.26 -13.36 11.51
CA SER A 257 5.95 -13.97 11.19
C SER A 257 4.84 -13.46 12.10
N GLU A 258 5.10 -13.37 13.40
CA GLU A 258 4.16 -12.85 14.41
C GLU A 258 3.95 -11.34 14.25
N LEU A 259 4.98 -10.63 13.77
CA LEU A 259 4.96 -9.21 13.47
C LEU A 259 3.94 -8.89 12.37
N TYR A 260 4.01 -9.57 11.22
CA TYR A 260 3.05 -9.37 10.13
C TYR A 260 1.63 -9.72 10.56
N GLU A 261 1.43 -10.85 11.25
CA GLU A 261 0.11 -11.23 11.77
C GLU A 261 -0.48 -10.14 12.67
N SER A 262 0.30 -9.66 13.64
CA SER A 262 -0.13 -8.63 14.59
C SER A 262 -0.45 -7.31 13.89
N LEU A 263 0.33 -6.95 12.86
CA LEU A 263 0.09 -5.75 12.06
C LEU A 263 -1.17 -5.89 11.20
N TYR A 264 -1.40 -7.03 10.54
CA TYR A 264 -2.63 -7.29 9.78
C TYR A 264 -3.87 -7.20 10.65
N ARG A 265 -3.85 -7.82 11.84
CA ARG A 265 -4.96 -7.71 12.80
C ARG A 265 -5.16 -6.25 13.22
N THR A 266 -4.08 -5.54 13.55
CA THR A 266 -4.14 -4.12 14.00
C THR A 266 -4.71 -3.18 12.95
N VAL A 267 -4.26 -3.28 11.70
CA VAL A 267 -4.80 -2.44 10.61
C VAL A 267 -6.23 -2.84 10.24
N THR A 268 -6.60 -4.11 10.41
CA THR A 268 -7.99 -4.58 10.23
C THR A 268 -8.91 -4.04 11.32
N TYR A 269 -8.47 -4.02 12.59
CA TYR A 269 -9.20 -3.35 13.67
C TYR A 269 -9.42 -1.88 13.37
N LEU A 270 -8.38 -1.17 12.93
CA LEU A 270 -8.49 0.23 12.53
C LEU A 270 -9.52 0.42 11.41
N TYR A 271 -9.48 -0.42 10.38
CA TYR A 271 -10.40 -0.37 9.25
C TYR A 271 -11.86 -0.55 9.70
N LEU A 272 -12.13 -1.52 10.58
CA LEU A 272 -13.47 -1.80 11.11
C LEU A 272 -13.94 -0.74 12.12
N ALA A 273 -13.02 -0.17 12.90
CA ALA A 273 -13.28 0.88 13.89
C ALA A 273 -13.60 2.25 13.26
N THR A 274 -13.30 2.42 11.97
CA THR A 274 -13.45 3.69 11.23
C THR A 274 -14.49 3.60 10.12
N ARG A 275 -15.37 2.59 10.19
CA ARG A 275 -16.52 2.49 9.30
C ARG A 275 -17.43 3.72 9.43
N ASP A 276 -18.07 4.09 8.34
CA ASP A 276 -19.11 5.12 8.35
C ASP A 276 -20.41 4.61 8.99
N ASP A 277 -21.40 5.48 9.13
CA ASP A 277 -22.71 5.15 9.71
C ASP A 277 -23.50 4.10 8.90
N ASN A 278 -23.11 3.86 7.63
CA ASN A 278 -23.70 2.85 6.76
C ASN A 278 -22.91 1.52 6.78
N GLY A 279 -21.83 1.45 7.57
CA GLY A 279 -20.96 0.29 7.64
C GLY A 279 -19.91 0.20 6.53
N HIS A 280 -19.76 1.23 5.69
CA HIS A 280 -18.70 1.23 4.68
C HIS A 280 -17.33 1.40 5.32
N GLY A 281 -16.36 0.63 4.86
CA GLY A 281 -15.00 0.69 5.36
C GLY A 281 -14.23 1.94 4.94
N ASN A 282 -13.13 2.18 5.65
CA ASN A 282 -12.28 3.34 5.44
C ASN A 282 -11.30 3.15 4.27
N PHE A 283 -11.45 3.95 3.22
CA PHE A 283 -10.64 3.91 1.99
C PHE A 283 -9.13 3.99 2.25
N LEU A 284 -8.70 4.85 3.16
CA LEU A 284 -7.28 5.03 3.49
C LEU A 284 -6.70 3.78 4.18
N LEU A 285 -7.44 3.18 5.11
CA LEU A 285 -6.97 2.00 5.82
C LEU A 285 -7.02 0.72 4.98
N LEU A 286 -7.88 0.68 3.96
CA LEU A 286 -7.81 -0.35 2.92
C LEU A 286 -6.47 -0.28 2.16
N HIS A 287 -5.97 0.91 1.85
CA HIS A 287 -4.63 1.07 1.27
C HIS A 287 -3.54 0.56 2.22
N MET A 288 -3.70 0.75 3.53
CA MET A 288 -2.75 0.26 4.53
C MET A 288 -2.73 -1.28 4.57
N ILE A 289 -3.91 -1.93 4.57
CA ILE A 289 -4.01 -3.40 4.47
C ILE A 289 -3.30 -3.92 3.21
N THR A 290 -3.67 -3.37 2.05
CA THR A 290 -3.17 -3.87 0.75
C THR A 290 -1.70 -3.53 0.50
N SER A 291 -1.19 -2.44 1.08
CA SER A 291 0.25 -2.12 1.06
C SER A 291 1.06 -2.95 2.04
N LEU A 292 0.50 -3.34 3.19
CA LEU A 292 1.16 -4.29 4.10
C LEU A 292 1.30 -5.66 3.44
N TRP A 293 0.25 -6.12 2.76
CA TRP A 293 0.28 -7.30 1.90
C TRP A 293 1.40 -7.23 0.86
N ALA A 294 1.48 -6.11 0.16
CA ALA A 294 2.51 -5.90 -0.85
C ALA A 294 3.93 -5.82 -0.25
N LEU A 295 4.09 -5.14 0.89
CA LEU A 295 5.37 -5.03 1.59
C LEU A 295 5.88 -6.39 2.04
N GLU A 296 5.01 -7.24 2.59
CA GLU A 296 5.36 -8.61 2.97
C GLU A 296 5.90 -9.40 1.77
N HIS A 297 5.28 -9.26 0.60
CA HIS A 297 5.74 -9.90 -0.63
C HIS A 297 7.12 -9.40 -1.08
N ILE A 298 7.33 -8.09 -1.05
CA ILE A 298 8.62 -7.49 -1.41
C ILE A 298 9.72 -7.98 -0.45
N MET A 299 9.47 -7.90 0.85
CA MET A 299 10.44 -8.25 1.87
C MET A 299 10.79 -9.75 1.85
N ASN A 300 9.81 -10.62 1.61
CA ASN A 300 10.06 -12.06 1.45
C ASN A 300 10.99 -12.38 0.27
N VAL A 301 10.93 -11.60 -0.81
CA VAL A 301 11.85 -11.78 -1.95
C VAL A 301 13.23 -11.24 -1.62
N VAL A 302 13.31 -10.03 -1.07
CA VAL A 302 14.58 -9.40 -0.70
C VAL A 302 15.35 -10.25 0.32
N ASP A 303 14.66 -10.81 1.31
CA ASP A 303 15.30 -11.63 2.37
C ASP A 303 15.61 -13.08 1.94
N SER A 304 15.17 -13.50 0.75
CA SER A 304 15.33 -14.89 0.31
C SER A 304 16.80 -15.30 0.06
N TYR A 305 17.72 -14.35 -0.21
CA TYR A 305 19.12 -14.62 -0.57
C TYR A 305 20.14 -13.83 0.28
N ASP A 306 20.24 -14.16 1.57
CA ASP A 306 21.43 -13.83 2.38
C ASP A 306 21.78 -15.02 3.28
N PRO A 307 23.04 -15.51 3.31
CA PRO A 307 23.48 -16.49 4.31
C PRO A 307 23.43 -15.97 5.77
N ASN A 308 23.34 -14.65 6.00
CA ASN A 308 23.30 -14.02 7.32
C ASN A 308 21.87 -13.65 7.72
N LYS A 309 21.20 -14.55 8.47
CA LYS A 309 19.82 -14.35 8.95
C LYS A 309 19.59 -13.04 9.72
N GLU A 310 20.60 -12.55 10.46
CA GLU A 310 20.50 -11.30 11.22
C GLU A 310 20.37 -10.04 10.34
N ALA A 311 21.01 -10.04 9.16
CA ALA A 311 20.88 -8.92 8.21
C ALA A 311 19.47 -8.88 7.58
N LYS A 312 18.83 -10.05 7.38
CA LYS A 312 17.46 -10.17 6.85
C LYS A 312 16.43 -9.49 7.74
N ASP A 313 16.42 -9.87 9.02
CA ASP A 313 15.49 -9.31 9.99
C ASP A 313 15.66 -7.78 10.09
N SER A 314 16.87 -7.26 9.88
CA SER A 314 17.14 -5.81 9.93
C SER A 314 16.43 -5.04 8.80
N LEU A 315 16.52 -5.51 7.54
CA LEU A 315 15.91 -4.79 6.42
C LEU A 315 14.38 -4.88 6.43
N THR A 316 13.83 -6.06 6.72
CA THR A 316 12.39 -6.23 6.89
C THR A 316 11.84 -5.35 8.01
N ARG A 317 12.51 -5.32 9.18
CA ARG A 317 12.09 -4.45 10.28
C ARG A 317 12.18 -2.98 9.90
N HIS A 318 13.19 -2.57 9.14
CA HIS A 318 13.31 -1.21 8.63
C HIS A 318 12.17 -0.82 7.67
N GLY A 319 11.80 -1.73 6.76
CA GLY A 319 10.63 -1.55 5.88
C GLY A 319 9.33 -1.45 6.67
N ILE A 320 9.13 -2.31 7.67
CA ILE A 320 7.96 -2.28 8.57
C ILE A 320 7.92 -0.99 9.39
N ALA A 321 9.06 -0.53 9.92
CA ALA A 321 9.15 0.71 10.70
C ALA A 321 8.66 1.92 9.89
N GLN A 322 9.14 2.03 8.65
CA GLN A 322 8.74 3.09 7.74
C GLN A 322 7.27 2.98 7.35
N TRP A 323 6.80 1.79 6.98
CA TRP A 323 5.39 1.57 6.65
C TRP A 323 4.48 1.95 7.82
N TYR A 324 4.82 1.53 9.04
CA TYR A 324 4.05 1.82 10.23
C TYR A 324 4.06 3.33 10.54
N SER A 325 5.22 3.99 10.47
CA SER A 325 5.33 5.44 10.64
C SER A 325 4.49 6.20 9.60
N ASN A 326 4.54 5.77 8.34
CA ASN A 326 3.74 6.36 7.26
C ASN A 326 2.24 6.17 7.52
N MET A 327 1.81 4.97 7.94
CA MET A 327 0.42 4.69 8.34
C MET A 327 -0.06 5.66 9.42
N LEU A 328 0.74 5.89 10.46
CA LEU A 328 0.39 6.82 11.52
C LEU A 328 0.28 8.27 11.00
N CYS A 329 1.18 8.70 10.12
CA CYS A 329 1.08 10.00 9.45
C CYS A 329 -0.19 10.12 8.59
N PHE A 330 -0.54 9.08 7.83
CA PHE A 330 -1.77 9.03 7.04
C PHE A 330 -3.02 9.22 7.92
N ILE A 331 -3.10 8.48 9.03
CA ILE A 331 -4.20 8.60 10.00
C ILE A 331 -4.22 10.01 10.60
N ALA A 332 -3.08 10.53 11.05
CA ALA A 332 -2.97 11.88 11.62
C ALA A 332 -3.42 12.98 10.64
N ALA A 333 -3.13 12.81 9.34
CA ALA A 333 -3.46 13.77 8.30
C ALA A 333 -4.95 13.75 7.87
N SER A 334 -5.65 12.64 8.10
CA SER A 334 -7.08 12.47 7.78
C SER A 334 -7.97 13.47 8.55
N ALA A 335 -9.19 13.74 8.07
CA ALA A 335 -10.09 14.69 8.73
C ALA A 335 -10.43 14.27 10.17
N ASN A 336 -10.60 12.98 10.41
CA ASN A 336 -11.00 12.44 11.72
C ASN A 336 -9.81 12.16 12.65
N GLY A 337 -8.60 11.99 12.11
CA GLY A 337 -7.43 11.64 12.93
C GLY A 337 -7.51 10.22 13.48
N PHE A 338 -6.93 10.00 14.65
CA PHE A 338 -6.97 8.70 15.33
C PHE A 338 -8.33 8.42 15.98
N PRO A 339 -8.88 7.20 15.87
CA PRO A 339 -10.05 6.80 16.63
C PRO A 339 -9.85 6.99 18.14
N PRO A 340 -10.90 7.31 18.91
CA PRO A 340 -10.80 7.38 20.37
C PRO A 340 -10.36 6.03 20.96
N VAL A 341 -9.60 6.06 22.06
CA VAL A 341 -9.10 4.85 22.75
C VAL A 341 -10.24 3.88 23.09
N ALA A 342 -11.40 4.38 23.52
CA ALA A 342 -12.55 3.55 23.83
C ALA A 342 -13.05 2.75 22.61
N VAL A 343 -13.02 3.34 21.41
CA VAL A 343 -13.41 2.65 20.16
C VAL A 343 -12.39 1.57 19.79
N LEU A 344 -11.11 1.87 19.94
CA LEU A 344 -10.03 0.91 19.71
C LEU A 344 -10.09 -0.29 20.68
N GLN A 345 -10.49 -0.05 21.93
CA GLN A 345 -10.67 -1.13 22.92
C GLN A 345 -11.94 -1.94 22.64
N ASP A 346 -13.05 -1.29 22.29
CA ASP A 346 -14.31 -1.95 21.96
C ASP A 346 -14.19 -2.84 20.71
N ILE A 347 -13.50 -2.36 19.65
CA ILE A 347 -13.33 -3.15 18.43
C ILE A 347 -12.51 -4.42 18.70
N GLN A 348 -11.45 -4.33 19.52
CA GLN A 348 -10.54 -5.44 19.79
C GLN A 348 -11.11 -6.44 20.80
N LEU A 349 -11.71 -5.96 21.89
CA LEU A 349 -12.11 -6.81 23.03
C LEU A 349 -13.62 -7.08 23.06
N GLY A 350 -14.42 -6.23 22.42
CA GLY A 350 -15.88 -6.33 22.40
C GLY A 350 -16.41 -6.99 21.13
N GLN A 351 -16.02 -6.47 19.96
CA GLN A 351 -16.61 -6.90 18.68
C GLN A 351 -15.83 -8.03 18.01
N PHE A 352 -14.50 -7.91 17.94
CA PHE A 352 -13.66 -8.83 17.17
C PHE A 352 -12.53 -9.40 18.04
N ASP A 353 -12.89 -10.07 19.14
CA ASP A 353 -11.92 -10.76 20.00
C ASP A 353 -10.95 -11.62 19.15
N PRO A 354 -9.64 -11.55 19.37
CA PRO A 354 -8.65 -12.33 18.61
C PRO A 354 -8.82 -13.86 18.73
N THR A 355 -9.58 -14.33 19.72
CA THR A 355 -9.94 -15.74 19.93
C THR A 355 -11.25 -16.14 19.23
N ASN A 356 -12.00 -15.17 18.71
CA ASN A 356 -13.20 -15.42 17.92
C ASN A 356 -12.81 -15.82 16.49
N VAL A 357 -12.56 -17.11 16.32
CA VAL A 357 -12.22 -17.74 15.04
C VAL A 357 -13.45 -18.42 14.44
N ASP A 358 -13.60 -18.30 13.13
CA ASP A 358 -14.67 -18.98 12.42
C ASP A 358 -14.43 -20.50 12.41
N PRO A 359 -15.51 -21.31 12.35
CA PRO A 359 -15.43 -22.77 12.34
C PRO A 359 -14.74 -23.39 11.09
N GLY A 360 -13.97 -22.63 10.31
CA GLY A 360 -13.23 -23.08 9.12
C GLY A 360 -14.11 -23.44 7.92
N ASN A 361 -15.43 -23.39 8.08
CA ASN A 361 -16.43 -23.66 7.04
C ASN A 361 -17.34 -22.45 6.78
N LEU A 362 -16.92 -21.24 7.17
CA LEU A 362 -17.65 -20.02 6.85
C LEU A 362 -17.75 -19.86 5.33
N ASP A 363 -18.94 -19.53 4.85
CA ASP A 363 -19.22 -19.43 3.43
C ASP A 363 -18.84 -18.04 2.89
N TRP A 364 -17.72 -17.97 2.18
CA TRP A 364 -17.24 -16.76 1.51
C TRP A 364 -17.95 -16.49 0.17
N SER A 365 -18.79 -17.41 -0.33
CA SER A 365 -19.35 -17.34 -1.69
C SER A 365 -20.06 -16.01 -1.97
N ASN A 366 -20.88 -15.54 -1.04
CA ASN A 366 -21.59 -14.28 -1.19
C ASN A 366 -20.65 -13.07 -1.31
N VAL A 367 -19.63 -12.98 -0.45
CA VAL A 367 -18.67 -11.85 -0.45
C VAL A 367 -17.82 -11.88 -1.72
N ILE A 368 -17.38 -13.06 -2.13
CA ILE A 368 -16.61 -13.27 -3.36
C ILE A 368 -17.45 -12.93 -4.59
N ASP A 369 -18.72 -13.36 -4.64
CA ASP A 369 -19.61 -13.07 -5.76
C ASP A 369 -19.96 -11.59 -5.86
N LEU A 370 -20.03 -10.88 -4.74
CA LEU A 370 -20.16 -9.42 -4.71
C LEU A 370 -18.87 -8.77 -5.24
N ALA A 371 -17.71 -9.15 -4.71
CA ALA A 371 -16.41 -8.61 -5.15
C ALA A 371 -16.16 -8.83 -6.65
N LYS A 372 -16.55 -9.99 -7.20
CA LYS A 372 -16.44 -10.25 -8.64
C LYS A 372 -17.28 -9.28 -9.48
N LYS A 373 -18.39 -8.77 -8.96
CA LYS A 373 -19.30 -7.85 -9.68
C LYS A 373 -18.94 -6.38 -9.49
N GLU A 374 -18.04 -6.07 -8.56
CA GLU A 374 -17.63 -4.69 -8.29
C GLU A 374 -16.97 -4.03 -9.49
N THR A 375 -17.22 -2.73 -9.62
CA THR A 375 -16.49 -1.84 -10.51
C THR A 375 -15.39 -1.08 -9.76
N GLU A 376 -15.51 -1.02 -8.44
CA GLU A 376 -14.56 -0.41 -7.53
C GLU A 376 -13.39 -1.37 -7.24
N GLU A 377 -12.21 -1.09 -7.79
CA GLU A 377 -11.02 -1.95 -7.65
C GLU A 377 -10.67 -2.26 -6.19
N HIS A 378 -10.96 -1.32 -5.29
CA HIS A 378 -10.51 -1.38 -3.91
C HIS A 378 -11.17 -2.54 -3.17
N ASN A 379 -12.46 -2.76 -3.41
CA ASN A 379 -13.24 -3.83 -2.78
C ASN A 379 -12.81 -5.22 -3.27
N ILE A 380 -12.46 -5.33 -4.56
CA ILE A 380 -11.94 -6.58 -5.14
C ILE A 380 -10.61 -6.95 -4.48
N LYS A 381 -9.69 -5.97 -4.38
CA LYS A 381 -8.37 -6.15 -3.75
C LYS A 381 -8.51 -6.55 -2.27
N LEU A 382 -9.36 -5.85 -1.53
CA LEU A 382 -9.60 -6.10 -0.12
C LEU A 382 -10.13 -7.53 0.10
N THR A 383 -11.13 -7.95 -0.68
CA THR A 383 -11.73 -9.28 -0.54
C THR A 383 -10.70 -10.39 -0.74
N TYR A 384 -9.87 -10.28 -1.79
CA TYR A 384 -8.77 -11.23 -2.02
C TYR A 384 -7.79 -11.28 -0.84
N VAL A 385 -7.27 -10.12 -0.42
CA VAL A 385 -6.29 -10.07 0.67
C VAL A 385 -6.88 -10.62 1.97
N MET A 386 -8.12 -10.23 2.32
CA MET A 386 -8.77 -10.72 3.53
C MET A 386 -9.04 -12.22 3.51
N GLN A 387 -9.40 -12.78 2.36
CA GLN A 387 -9.58 -14.23 2.23
C GLN A 387 -8.24 -14.97 2.47
N GLU A 388 -7.15 -14.48 1.88
CA GLU A 388 -5.82 -15.06 2.09
C GLU A 388 -5.38 -14.96 3.56
N LEU A 389 -5.62 -13.82 4.20
CA LEU A 389 -5.33 -13.62 5.62
C LEU A 389 -6.18 -14.53 6.52
N TRP A 390 -7.46 -14.69 6.20
CA TRP A 390 -8.36 -15.60 6.91
C TRP A 390 -7.85 -17.04 6.89
N HIS A 391 -7.47 -17.55 5.71
CA HIS A 391 -6.90 -18.89 5.59
C HIS A 391 -5.54 -19.03 6.31
N ARG A 392 -4.72 -17.97 6.33
CA ARG A 392 -3.37 -18.00 6.91
C ARG A 392 -3.37 -17.91 8.43
N TYR A 393 -4.29 -17.17 9.02
CA TYR A 393 -4.28 -16.81 10.44
C TYR A 393 -5.52 -17.33 11.16
N ASP A 394 -5.65 -18.66 11.14
CA ASP A 394 -6.60 -19.44 11.93
C ASP A 394 -8.08 -19.04 11.74
N ASN A 395 -8.46 -18.56 10.55
CA ASN A 395 -9.83 -18.19 10.21
C ASN A 395 -10.41 -17.11 11.14
N TRP A 396 -9.59 -16.14 11.58
CA TRP A 396 -10.07 -15.06 12.44
C TRP A 396 -11.20 -14.25 11.79
N HIS A 397 -12.34 -14.13 12.49
CA HIS A 397 -13.59 -13.59 11.94
C HIS A 397 -13.48 -12.14 11.46
N GLY A 398 -12.59 -11.35 12.07
CA GLY A 398 -12.39 -9.95 11.68
C GLY A 398 -11.99 -9.76 10.20
N PHE A 399 -11.30 -10.72 9.59
CA PHE A 399 -10.95 -10.64 8.17
C PHE A 399 -12.18 -10.80 7.26
N PHE A 400 -13.10 -11.71 7.58
CA PHE A 400 -14.34 -11.86 6.85
C PHE A 400 -15.20 -10.59 6.95
N GLU A 401 -15.30 -10.03 8.16
CA GLU A 401 -16.07 -8.81 8.41
C GLU A 401 -15.49 -7.60 7.70
N ALA A 402 -14.15 -7.50 7.62
CA ALA A 402 -13.49 -6.48 6.83
C ALA A 402 -13.74 -6.66 5.32
N ALA A 403 -13.71 -7.90 4.82
CA ALA A 403 -14.05 -8.18 3.43
C ALA A 403 -15.49 -7.80 3.08
N ASN A 404 -16.41 -7.83 4.05
CA ASN A 404 -17.82 -7.45 3.86
C ASN A 404 -18.09 -5.94 3.97
N ALA A 405 -17.15 -5.16 4.50
CA ALA A 405 -17.34 -3.73 4.75
C ALA A 405 -16.88 -2.88 3.55
N PHE A 406 -17.43 -3.13 2.36
CA PHE A 406 -17.02 -2.44 1.12
C PHE A 406 -16.93 -0.92 1.29
N THR A 407 -15.89 -0.34 0.71
CA THR A 407 -15.68 1.10 0.69
C THR A 407 -16.22 1.71 -0.59
N THR A 408 -16.56 2.99 -0.53
CA THR A 408 -16.82 3.79 -1.71
C THR A 408 -15.63 4.70 -1.95
N THR A 409 -15.11 4.74 -3.18
CA THR A 409 -14.10 5.73 -3.53
C THR A 409 -14.63 7.14 -3.24
N PRO A 410 -13.85 7.98 -2.53
CA PRO A 410 -14.22 9.38 -2.31
C PRO A 410 -14.51 10.06 -3.65
N ASN A 411 -15.51 10.93 -3.70
CA ASN A 411 -15.85 11.63 -4.94
C ASN A 411 -14.74 12.62 -5.30
N ILE A 412 -13.80 12.21 -6.14
CA ILE A 412 -12.70 13.05 -6.63
C ILE A 412 -13.15 13.79 -7.90
N ARG A 413 -13.93 14.86 -7.73
CA ARG A 413 -14.24 15.72 -8.87
C ARG A 413 -13.14 16.77 -9.07
N PRO A 414 -12.58 16.91 -10.28
CA PRO A 414 -11.59 17.94 -10.60
C PRO A 414 -12.09 19.37 -10.36
N ASP A 415 -13.41 19.59 -10.34
CA ASP A 415 -14.06 20.91 -10.25
C ASP A 415 -14.38 21.35 -8.81
N THR A 416 -14.16 20.51 -7.80
CA THR A 416 -14.38 20.84 -6.39
C THR A 416 -13.10 20.68 -5.56
N LEU A 417 -12.31 21.76 -5.43
CA LEU A 417 -11.48 21.98 -4.24
C LEU A 417 -12.40 22.58 -3.16
N PRO A 418 -12.47 22.07 -1.91
CA PRO A 418 -11.44 21.35 -1.18
C PRO A 418 -11.86 19.94 -0.69
N TYR A 419 -10.90 19.02 -0.70
CA TYR A 419 -11.03 17.65 -0.25
C TYR A 419 -11.00 17.54 1.28
N SER A 420 -12.07 17.03 1.88
CA SER A 420 -12.02 16.37 3.19
C SER A 420 -12.01 14.86 2.94
N ALA A 421 -10.87 14.22 3.16
CA ALA A 421 -10.77 12.76 3.30
C ALA A 421 -11.04 12.37 4.75
#